data_AF-A0A0W0VJQ8-F1
#
_entry.id   AF-A0A0W0VJQ8-F1
#
_cell.length_a   1.000
_cell.length_b   1.000
_cell.length_c   1.000
_cell.angle_alpha   90.00
_cell.angle_beta   90.00
_cell.angle_gamma   90.00
#
_symmetry.space_group_name_H-M   'P 1'
#
loop_
_entity.id
_entity.type
_entity.pdbx_description
1 polymer ?
#
loop_
_entity_poly.entity_id
_entity_poly.type
_entity_poly.pdbx_seq_one_letter_code
_entity_poly.pdbx_strand_id
1 'polypeptide(L)'
;MFTSNLASWLERNDPYGLYRMTFHKALFTAVVMVFVYWLFLPDRFLAFIAPVIVVFLYELPTATSFQERDCILLFVFTAIIIGSISFYLIFPFRFFFFFYAILFLAVVYFIIADHFPKFKNASMLIIAVSTINLSLQPAANLGGAYEILMASLLSMGTLFVCLIVFPNRYLIIWVHAVRQFIVCLEKRIEASVHQKMSPEYMIEIPHLGMMRTYRRLVPKSCFRDVCQLSANLRNIEFALFNRFEADNNMRFWWTVRRYLQLLKLHMKHQKQQRLPCLLRLRPETPLQNLVSEYLIKIIMCWNRLCNNYPS
;
A
#
# COMPACT_ATOMS: atom_id res chain seq x y z
N MET A 1 -4.22 -3.91 -30.84
CA MET A 1 -2.75 -3.83 -30.75
C MET A 1 -2.27 -2.83 -29.70
N PHE A 2 -2.87 -1.62 -29.60
CA PHE A 2 -2.50 -0.64 -28.56
C PHE A 2 -2.85 -1.09 -27.13
N THR A 3 -3.98 -1.77 -26.93
CA THR A 3 -4.42 -2.25 -25.61
C THR A 3 -3.51 -3.32 -25.01
N SER A 4 -2.94 -4.23 -25.83
CA SER A 4 -2.01 -5.27 -25.37
C SER A 4 -0.64 -4.69 -24.99
N ASN A 5 -0.17 -3.68 -25.72
CA ASN A 5 1.10 -3.00 -25.43
C ASN A 5 0.97 -2.07 -24.21
N LEU A 6 -0.17 -1.40 -24.05
CA LEU A 6 -0.46 -0.63 -22.84
C LEU A 6 -0.56 -1.55 -21.62
N ALA A 7 -1.28 -2.66 -21.72
CA ALA A 7 -1.44 -3.61 -20.62
C ALA A 7 -0.08 -4.20 -20.18
N SER A 8 0.78 -4.57 -21.13
CA SER A 8 2.12 -5.10 -20.83
C SER A 8 3.05 -4.03 -20.26
N TRP A 9 3.00 -2.80 -20.78
CA TRP A 9 3.73 -1.66 -20.21
C TRP A 9 3.28 -1.36 -18.77
N LEU A 10 1.97 -1.40 -18.54
CA LEU A 10 1.37 -1.12 -17.24
C LEU A 10 1.69 -2.24 -16.23
N GLU A 11 1.75 -3.52 -16.66
CA GLU A 11 2.22 -4.64 -15.82
C GLU A 11 3.71 -4.54 -15.50
N ARG A 12 4.51 -3.89 -16.36
CA ARG A 12 5.95 -3.67 -16.14
C ARG A 12 6.22 -2.54 -15.14
N ASN A 13 5.48 -1.43 -15.22
CA ASN A 13 5.71 -0.25 -14.39
C ASN A 13 4.90 -0.22 -13.09
N ASP A 14 3.74 -0.88 -13.06
CA ASP A 14 2.95 -1.08 -11.85
C ASP A 14 2.61 -2.58 -11.69
N PRO A 15 3.59 -3.41 -11.28
CA PRO A 15 3.43 -4.86 -11.21
C PRO A 15 2.43 -5.30 -10.13
N TYR A 16 2.11 -4.41 -9.19
CA TYR A 16 1.20 -4.66 -8.07
C TYR A 16 -0.19 -4.04 -8.25
N GLY A 17 -0.37 -3.11 -9.18
CA GLY A 17 -1.61 -2.35 -9.36
C GLY A 17 -1.83 -1.26 -8.31
N LEU A 18 -0.77 -0.84 -7.61
CA LEU A 18 -0.85 0.15 -6.53
C LEU A 18 -1.21 1.52 -7.09
N TYR A 19 -0.47 1.98 -8.09
CA TYR A 19 -0.71 3.28 -8.71
C TYR A 19 -2.07 3.33 -9.39
N ARG A 20 -2.50 2.22 -10.01
CA ARG A 20 -3.85 2.11 -10.58
C ARG A 20 -4.92 2.28 -9.50
N MET A 21 -4.80 1.57 -8.37
CA MET A 21 -5.77 1.68 -7.27
C MET A 21 -5.78 3.09 -6.67
N THR A 22 -4.61 3.66 -6.39
CA THR A 22 -4.47 5.02 -5.86
C THR A 22 -5.05 6.05 -6.83
N PHE A 23 -4.84 5.90 -8.14
CA PHE A 23 -5.41 6.78 -9.15
C PHE A 23 -6.93 6.73 -9.19
N HIS A 24 -7.54 5.53 -9.15
CA HIS A 24 -9.00 5.41 -9.12
C HIS A 24 -9.59 6.04 -7.86
N LYS A 25 -8.93 5.85 -6.72
CA LYS A 25 -9.35 6.46 -5.45
C LYS A 25 -9.21 7.97 -5.48
N ALA A 26 -8.09 8.48 -6.01
CA ALA A 26 -7.83 9.90 -6.19
C ALA A 26 -8.88 10.56 -7.11
N LEU A 27 -9.25 9.90 -8.22
CA LEU A 27 -10.26 10.39 -9.14
C LEU A 27 -11.64 10.43 -8.48
N PHE A 28 -12.02 9.37 -7.75
CA PHE A 28 -13.25 9.37 -6.97
C PHE A 28 -13.28 10.51 -5.94
N THR A 29 -12.22 10.67 -5.15
CA THR A 29 -12.13 11.76 -4.16
C THR A 29 -12.19 13.13 -4.83
N ALA A 30 -11.53 13.31 -5.98
CA ALA A 30 -11.51 14.59 -6.69
C ALA A 30 -12.91 14.97 -7.20
N VAL A 31 -13.65 14.02 -7.76
CA VAL A 31 -15.03 14.26 -8.23
C VAL A 31 -15.94 14.66 -7.07
N VAL A 32 -15.87 13.96 -5.95
CA VAL A 32 -16.67 14.30 -4.76
C VAL A 32 -16.26 15.67 -4.21
N MET A 33 -14.96 15.98 -4.15
CA MET A 33 -14.47 17.28 -3.70
C MET A 33 -14.94 18.44 -4.58
N VAL A 34 -14.95 18.26 -5.91
CA VAL A 34 -15.49 19.26 -6.85
C VAL A 34 -16.98 19.46 -6.62
N PHE A 35 -17.73 18.38 -6.40
CA PHE A 35 -19.16 18.46 -6.12
C PHE A 35 -19.45 19.21 -4.81
N VAL A 36 -18.72 18.89 -3.74
CA VAL A 36 -18.83 19.59 -2.44
C VAL A 36 -18.43 21.06 -2.59
N TYR A 37 -17.35 21.35 -3.31
CA TYR A 37 -16.95 22.74 -3.59
C TYR A 37 -18.08 23.52 -4.28
N TRP A 38 -18.73 22.91 -5.27
CA TRP A 38 -19.80 23.58 -6.01
C TRP A 38 -21.06 23.81 -5.16
N LEU A 39 -21.38 22.89 -4.25
CA LEU A 39 -22.53 23.01 -3.36
C LEU A 39 -22.34 24.04 -2.24
N PHE A 40 -21.18 24.05 -1.60
CA PHE A 40 -20.92 24.87 -0.42
C PHE A 40 -20.22 26.19 -0.73
N LEU A 41 -19.57 26.29 -1.90
CA LEU A 41 -18.86 27.49 -2.37
C LEU A 41 -18.02 28.16 -1.28
N PRO A 42 -17.05 27.44 -0.67
CA PRO A 42 -16.25 27.99 0.41
C PRO A 42 -15.48 29.23 -0.05
N ASP A 43 -15.57 30.32 0.72
CA ASP A 43 -14.98 31.62 0.40
C ASP A 43 -13.45 31.55 0.19
N ARG A 44 -12.79 30.59 0.83
CA ARG A 44 -11.33 30.39 0.78
C ARG A 44 -10.98 29.07 0.09
N PHE A 45 -10.93 29.11 -1.24
CA PHE A 45 -10.56 27.97 -2.08
C PHE A 45 -9.23 27.30 -1.70
N LEU A 46 -8.18 28.08 -1.42
CA LEU A 46 -6.86 27.54 -1.06
C LEU A 46 -6.89 26.74 0.25
N ALA A 47 -7.64 27.21 1.24
CA ALA A 47 -7.86 26.50 2.50
C ALA A 47 -8.69 25.22 2.32
N PHE A 48 -9.60 25.21 1.35
CA PHE A 48 -10.36 24.01 0.97
C PHE A 48 -9.47 22.95 0.31
N ILE A 49 -8.55 23.33 -0.59
CA ILE A 49 -7.67 22.37 -1.29
C ILE A 49 -6.52 21.86 -0.43
N ALA A 50 -6.00 22.65 0.51
CA ALA A 50 -4.82 22.31 1.30
C ALA A 50 -4.84 20.87 1.89
N PRO A 51 -5.95 20.39 2.49
CA PRO A 51 -6.04 18.99 2.96
C PRO A 51 -5.92 17.93 1.84
N VAL A 52 -6.38 18.21 0.62
CA VAL A 52 -6.28 17.26 -0.51
C VAL A 52 -4.83 16.91 -0.85
N ILE A 53 -3.94 17.89 -0.74
CA ILE A 53 -2.50 17.74 -1.00
C ILE A 53 -1.87 16.68 -0.08
N VAL A 54 -2.50 16.39 1.06
CA VAL A 54 -1.88 15.60 2.12
C VAL A 54 -2.48 14.20 2.22
N VAL A 55 -3.59 13.95 1.52
CA VAL A 55 -4.24 12.64 1.42
C VAL A 55 -3.31 11.57 0.85
N PHE A 56 -2.31 11.92 0.02
CA PHE A 56 -1.35 10.92 -0.47
C PHE A 56 -0.59 10.23 0.66
N LEU A 57 -0.40 10.89 1.82
CA LEU A 57 0.27 10.29 2.97
C LEU A 57 -0.50 9.06 3.48
N TYR A 58 -1.83 9.05 3.34
CA TYR A 58 -2.69 7.94 3.73
C TYR A 58 -2.42 6.66 2.91
N GLU A 59 -2.09 6.82 1.62
CA GLU A 59 -1.84 5.67 0.72
C GLU A 59 -0.38 5.22 0.71
N LEU A 60 0.52 5.88 1.45
CA LEU A 60 1.90 5.43 1.54
C LEU A 60 1.98 4.01 2.15
N PRO A 61 2.82 3.13 1.58
CA PRO A 61 2.99 1.76 2.08
C PRO A 61 3.73 1.68 3.43
N THR A 62 4.16 2.81 3.99
CA THR A 62 4.87 2.90 5.27
C THR A 62 3.96 2.67 6.48
N ALA A 63 2.67 3.01 6.40
CA ALA A 63 1.71 2.75 7.45
C ALA A 63 1.17 1.32 7.35
N THR A 64 1.31 0.57 8.43
CA THR A 64 1.11 -0.89 8.45
C THR A 64 -0.24 -1.33 9.01
N SER A 65 -1.06 -0.38 9.51
CA SER A 65 -2.40 -0.64 10.02
C SER A 65 -3.35 0.52 9.68
N PHE A 66 -4.65 0.24 9.63
CA PHE A 66 -5.68 1.27 9.42
C PHE A 66 -5.67 2.32 10.52
N GLN A 67 -5.54 1.89 11.78
CA GLN A 67 -5.47 2.80 12.92
C GLN A 67 -4.27 3.76 12.83
N GLU A 68 -3.09 3.25 12.45
CA GLU A 68 -1.89 4.08 12.23
C GLU A 68 -2.14 5.11 11.11
N ARG A 69 -2.82 4.71 10.02
CA ARG A 69 -3.17 5.61 8.91
C ARG A 69 -4.14 6.71 9.34
N ASP A 70 -5.19 6.37 10.08
CA ASP A 70 -6.19 7.32 10.53
C ASP A 70 -5.60 8.31 11.54
N CYS A 71 -4.79 7.82 12.51
CA CYS A 71 -4.13 8.67 13.49
C CYS A 71 -3.16 9.67 12.83
N ILE A 72 -2.33 9.21 11.88
CA ILE A 72 -1.41 10.10 11.16
C ILE A 72 -2.20 11.13 10.35
N LEU A 73 -3.24 10.70 9.63
CA LEU A 73 -4.04 11.61 8.81
C LEU A 73 -4.71 12.69 9.68
N LEU A 74 -5.29 12.30 10.81
CA LEU A 74 -5.88 13.23 11.78
C LEU A 74 -4.83 14.20 12.36
N PHE A 75 -3.67 13.69 12.77
CA PHE A 75 -2.58 14.51 13.28
C PHE A 75 -2.11 15.53 12.23
N VAL A 76 -1.89 15.08 11.01
CA VAL A 76 -1.39 15.93 9.93
C VAL A 76 -2.42 17.00 9.55
N PHE A 77 -3.71 16.63 9.45
CA PHE A 77 -4.76 17.61 9.18
C PHE A 77 -4.93 18.64 10.29
N THR A 78 -4.93 18.21 11.55
CA THR A 78 -5.01 19.13 12.69
C THR A 78 -3.81 20.08 12.73
N ALA A 79 -2.60 19.56 12.51
CA ALA A 79 -1.40 20.38 12.41
C ALA A 79 -1.47 21.40 11.26
N ILE A 80 -2.01 21.03 10.10
CA ILE A 80 -2.18 21.94 8.95
C ILE A 80 -3.22 23.02 9.24
N ILE A 81 -4.32 22.70 9.91
CA ILE A 81 -5.34 23.70 10.29
C ILE A 81 -4.74 24.70 11.27
N ILE A 82 -4.09 24.22 12.33
CA ILE A 82 -3.43 25.06 13.33
C ILE A 82 -2.33 25.90 12.67
N GLY A 83 -1.50 25.29 11.83
CA GLY A 83 -0.46 25.96 11.06
C GLY A 83 -1.04 27.04 10.16
N SER A 84 -2.05 26.71 9.35
CA SER A 84 -2.68 27.66 8.41
C SER A 84 -3.27 28.89 9.11
N ILE A 85 -4.00 28.68 10.21
CA ILE A 85 -4.63 29.76 10.97
C ILE A 85 -3.55 30.62 11.67
N SER A 86 -2.62 29.98 12.38
CA SER A 86 -1.58 30.71 13.11
C SER A 86 -0.62 31.45 12.18
N PHE A 87 -0.27 30.85 11.04
CA PHE A 87 0.59 31.47 10.03
C PHE A 87 -0.11 32.70 9.45
N TYR A 88 -1.38 32.57 9.06
CA TYR A 88 -2.18 33.70 8.55
C TYR A 88 -2.30 34.86 9.55
N LEU A 89 -2.48 34.58 10.85
CA LEU A 89 -2.61 35.61 11.89
C LEU A 89 -1.27 36.29 12.24
N ILE A 90 -0.17 35.53 12.27
CA ILE A 90 1.15 36.03 12.69
C ILE A 90 1.92 36.66 11.52
N PHE A 91 1.58 36.33 10.27
CA PHE A 91 2.28 36.78 9.07
C PHE A 91 2.56 38.29 8.97
N PRO A 92 1.65 39.20 9.36
CA PRO A 92 1.96 40.64 9.33
C PRO A 92 3.18 41.02 10.18
N PHE A 93 3.46 40.27 11.24
CA PHE A 93 4.60 40.47 12.13
C PHE A 93 5.84 39.75 11.63
N ARG A 94 6.41 40.21 10.50
CA ARG A 94 7.48 39.52 9.75
C ARG A 94 8.65 38.99 10.60
N PHE A 95 9.12 39.76 11.58
CA PHE A 95 10.21 39.34 12.47
C PHE A 95 9.79 38.17 13.37
N PHE A 96 8.66 38.31 14.06
CA PHE A 96 8.10 37.25 14.92
C PHE A 96 7.69 36.01 14.11
N PHE A 97 7.19 36.20 12.89
CA PHE A 97 6.80 35.12 11.99
C PHE A 97 7.97 34.17 11.68
N PHE A 98 9.18 34.70 11.44
CA PHE A 98 10.35 33.86 11.17
C PHE A 98 10.67 32.93 12.35
N PHE A 99 10.76 33.47 13.57
CA PHE A 99 11.01 32.66 14.77
C PHE A 99 9.87 31.69 15.05
N TYR A 100 8.62 32.12 14.83
CA TYR A 100 7.45 31.27 14.98
C TYR A 100 7.46 30.10 14.00
N ALA A 101 7.80 30.32 12.72
CA ALA A 101 7.88 29.27 11.72
C ALA A 101 8.95 28.22 12.06
N ILE A 102 10.12 28.65 12.57
CA ILE A 102 11.17 27.75 13.05
C ILE A 102 10.69 26.96 14.27
N LEU A 103 10.06 27.62 15.24
CA LEU A 103 9.52 26.96 16.42
C LEU A 103 8.45 25.94 16.05
N PHE A 104 7.51 26.30 15.18
CA PHE A 104 6.47 25.42 14.68
C PHE A 104 7.06 24.20 13.95
N LEU A 105 8.06 24.42 13.09
CA LEU A 105 8.80 23.32 12.45
C LEU A 105 9.45 22.39 13.48
N ALA A 106 10.14 22.94 14.48
CA ALA A 106 10.79 22.16 15.52
C ALA A 106 9.77 21.32 16.29
N VAL A 107 8.67 21.92 16.75
CA VAL A 107 7.59 21.24 17.47
C VAL A 107 6.98 20.12 16.63
N VAL A 108 6.57 20.40 15.39
CA VAL A 108 5.98 19.40 14.49
C VAL A 108 6.99 18.29 14.19
N TYR A 109 8.26 18.62 13.95
CA TYR A 109 9.32 17.65 13.70
C TYR A 109 9.53 16.71 14.89
N PHE A 110 9.64 17.24 16.12
CA PHE A 110 9.87 16.41 17.30
C PHE A 110 8.66 15.52 17.60
N ILE A 111 7.43 16.02 17.46
CA ILE A 111 6.22 15.19 17.64
C ILE A 111 6.20 14.06 16.60
N ILE A 112 6.47 14.35 15.33
CA ILE A 112 6.52 13.31 14.28
C ILE A 112 7.67 12.34 14.54
N ALA A 113 8.84 12.81 14.94
CA ALA A 113 9.99 11.95 15.19
C ALA A 113 9.73 10.97 16.34
N ASP A 114 9.02 11.40 17.38
CA ASP A 114 8.69 10.61 18.56
C ASP A 114 7.51 9.64 18.30
N HIS A 115 6.40 10.14 17.75
CA HIS A 115 5.17 9.34 17.61
C HIS A 115 5.06 8.64 16.24
N PHE A 116 5.63 9.21 15.18
CA PHE A 116 5.48 8.74 13.80
C PHE A 116 6.81 8.70 13.03
N PRO A 117 7.83 7.96 13.51
CA PRO A 117 9.20 8.01 12.99
C PRO A 117 9.33 7.58 11.51
N LYS A 118 8.33 6.87 10.96
CA LYS A 118 8.28 6.45 9.55
C LYS A 118 7.88 7.60 8.60
N PHE A 119 7.37 8.71 9.12
CA PHE A 119 6.79 9.82 8.36
C PHE A 119 7.56 11.14 8.57
N LYS A 120 8.88 11.08 8.79
CA LYS A 120 9.71 12.27 9.03
C LYS A 120 9.52 13.37 7.98
N ASN A 121 9.24 13.00 6.72
CA ASN A 121 9.02 13.96 5.64
C ASN A 121 7.68 14.71 5.73
N ALA A 122 6.75 14.28 6.59
CA ALA A 122 5.46 14.94 6.78
C ALA A 122 5.59 16.32 7.44
N SER A 123 6.64 16.57 8.24
CA SER A 123 6.85 17.89 8.87
C SER A 123 7.00 19.00 7.85
N MET A 124 7.83 18.77 6.81
CA MET A 124 8.03 19.71 5.71
C MET A 124 6.75 19.93 4.91
N LEU A 125 5.98 18.86 4.67
CA LEU A 125 4.70 18.95 3.98
C LEU A 125 3.70 19.79 4.77
N ILE A 126 3.57 19.57 6.09
CA ILE A 126 2.66 20.34 6.96
C ILE A 126 2.97 21.83 6.86
N ILE A 127 4.24 22.22 6.92
CA ILE A 127 4.64 23.63 6.84
C ILE A 127 4.36 24.19 5.46
N ALA A 128 4.78 23.49 4.40
CA ALA A 128 4.58 23.94 3.04
C ALA A 128 3.10 24.12 2.68
N VAL A 129 2.21 23.28 3.24
CA VAL A 129 0.77 23.41 3.06
C VAL A 129 0.19 24.52 3.95
N SER A 130 0.70 24.69 5.17
CA SER A 130 0.28 25.75 6.09
C SER A 130 0.59 27.15 5.56
N THR A 131 1.62 27.31 4.73
CA THR A 131 2.00 28.60 4.14
C THR A 131 1.14 29.01 2.93
N ILE A 132 0.33 28.12 2.37
CA ILE A 132 -0.48 28.40 1.16
C ILE A 132 -1.44 29.58 1.39
N ASN A 133 -1.95 29.71 2.62
CA ASN A 133 -2.92 30.73 3.00
C ASN A 133 -2.29 32.11 3.33
N LEU A 134 -0.96 32.25 3.24
CA LEU A 134 -0.26 33.51 3.53
C LEU A 134 -0.53 34.61 2.50
N SER A 135 -0.94 34.25 1.29
CA SER A 135 -1.26 35.20 0.22
C SER A 135 -2.66 35.82 0.34
N LEU A 136 -3.46 35.39 1.31
CA LEU A 136 -4.84 35.85 1.49
C LEU A 136 -4.90 37.28 2.05
N GLN A 137 -5.75 38.10 1.44
CA GLN A 137 -6.10 39.43 1.91
C GLN A 137 -7.57 39.48 2.40
N PRO A 138 -7.91 40.36 3.37
CA PRO A 138 -7.00 41.15 4.21
C PRO A 138 -6.19 40.26 5.16
N ALA A 139 -4.99 40.69 5.56
CA ALA A 139 -4.12 39.91 6.44
C ALA A 139 -4.56 40.00 7.91
N ALA A 140 -4.41 38.90 8.66
CA ALA A 140 -4.68 38.80 10.11
C ALA A 140 -6.07 39.27 10.58
N ASN A 141 -7.12 38.97 9.80
CA ASN A 141 -8.50 39.16 10.25
C ASN A 141 -9.04 37.88 10.90
N LEU A 142 -9.63 37.97 12.09
CA LEU A 142 -10.28 36.83 12.75
C LEU A 142 -11.40 36.22 11.89
N GLY A 143 -12.12 37.04 11.11
CA GLY A 143 -13.11 36.54 10.15
C GLY A 143 -12.48 35.66 9.07
N GLY A 144 -11.34 36.08 8.51
CA GLY A 144 -10.60 35.28 7.53
C GLY A 144 -10.04 33.98 8.13
N ALA A 145 -9.59 34.02 9.39
CA ALA A 145 -9.17 32.81 10.11
C ALA A 145 -10.32 31.81 10.30
N TYR A 146 -11.53 32.30 10.60
CA TYR A 146 -12.73 31.48 10.70
C TYR A 146 -13.11 30.84 9.36
N GLU A 147 -13.06 31.59 8.26
CA GLU A 147 -13.30 31.07 6.92
C GLU A 147 -12.29 29.98 6.53
N ILE A 148 -11.00 30.17 6.84
CA ILE A 148 -9.95 29.15 6.64
C ILE A 148 -10.27 27.89 7.42
N LEU A 149 -10.63 28.02 8.71
CA LEU A 149 -10.99 26.90 9.57
C LEU A 149 -12.15 26.11 8.97
N MET A 150 -13.25 26.79 8.62
CA MET A 150 -14.44 26.14 8.09
C MET A 150 -14.20 25.48 6.74
N ALA A 151 -13.47 26.13 5.83
CA ALA A 151 -13.11 25.55 4.54
C ALA A 151 -12.23 24.30 4.68
N SER A 152 -11.23 24.33 5.57
CA SER A 152 -10.36 23.18 5.83
C SER A 152 -11.08 22.04 6.56
N LEU A 153 -12.01 22.35 7.48
CA LEU A 153 -12.83 21.33 8.15
C LEU A 153 -13.78 20.65 7.16
N LEU A 154 -14.40 21.42 6.26
CA LEU A 154 -15.29 20.89 5.23
C LEU A 154 -14.54 19.92 4.31
N SER A 155 -13.36 20.30 3.82
CA SER A 155 -12.56 19.43 2.95
C SER A 155 -12.04 18.20 3.70
N MET A 156 -11.54 18.37 4.92
CA MET A 156 -11.11 17.26 5.78
C MET A 156 -12.25 16.25 6.00
N GLY A 157 -13.44 16.72 6.41
CA GLY A 157 -14.61 15.87 6.63
C GLY A 157 -15.03 15.12 5.36
N THR A 158 -15.07 15.82 4.23
CA THR A 158 -15.37 15.22 2.92
C THR A 158 -14.36 14.13 2.54
N LEU A 159 -13.07 14.39 2.74
CA LEU A 159 -12.01 13.43 2.49
C LEU A 159 -12.14 12.18 3.38
N PHE A 160 -12.41 12.33 4.67
CA PHE A 160 -12.64 11.17 5.55
C PHE A 160 -13.80 10.31 5.06
N VAL A 161 -14.92 10.92 4.69
CA VAL A 161 -16.08 10.19 4.13
C VAL A 161 -15.68 9.44 2.87
N CYS A 162 -14.95 10.09 1.95
CA CYS A 162 -14.50 9.46 0.72
C CYS A 162 -13.53 8.28 0.98
N LEU A 163 -12.63 8.42 1.95
CA LEU A 163 -11.68 7.36 2.31
C LEU A 163 -12.37 6.15 2.94
N ILE A 164 -13.44 6.35 3.70
CA ILE A 164 -14.25 5.28 4.33
C ILE A 164 -15.14 4.58 3.31
N VAL A 165 -15.79 5.34 2.43
CA VAL A 165 -16.76 4.81 1.45
C VAL A 165 -16.07 4.07 0.31
N PHE A 166 -14.84 4.47 -0.07
CA PHE A 166 -14.14 3.83 -1.18
C PHE A 166 -13.78 2.37 -0.86
N PRO A 167 -14.10 1.40 -1.74
CA PRO A 167 -13.91 -0.01 -1.45
C PRO A 167 -12.43 -0.37 -1.25
N ASN A 168 -12.15 -1.12 -0.19
CA ASN A 168 -10.83 -1.64 0.07
C ASN A 168 -10.46 -2.75 -0.94
N ARG A 169 -9.53 -2.45 -1.84
CA ARG A 169 -9.00 -3.40 -2.84
C ARG A 169 -7.59 -3.90 -2.52
N TYR A 170 -7.11 -3.79 -1.28
CA TYR A 170 -5.75 -4.20 -0.87
C TYR A 170 -5.48 -5.70 -1.07
N LEU A 171 -6.51 -6.55 -1.08
CA LEU A 171 -6.36 -7.97 -1.41
C LEU A 171 -5.83 -8.16 -2.84
N ILE A 172 -6.25 -7.34 -3.80
CA ILE A 172 -5.79 -7.41 -5.20
C ILE A 172 -4.29 -7.12 -5.28
N ILE A 173 -3.84 -6.05 -4.60
CA ILE A 173 -2.42 -5.69 -4.51
C ILE A 173 -1.61 -6.83 -3.89
N TRP A 174 -2.12 -7.43 -2.81
CA TRP A 174 -1.49 -8.58 -2.18
C TRP A 174 -1.40 -9.79 -3.12
N VAL A 175 -2.45 -10.13 -3.86
CA VAL A 175 -2.43 -11.22 -4.85
C VAL A 175 -1.40 -10.96 -5.94
N HIS A 176 -1.30 -9.73 -6.44
CA HIS A 176 -0.26 -9.39 -7.41
C HIS A 176 1.15 -9.54 -6.83
N ALA A 177 1.38 -9.10 -5.60
CA ALA A 177 2.67 -9.29 -4.91
C ALA A 177 3.02 -10.78 -4.75
N VAL A 178 2.06 -11.62 -4.37
CA VAL A 178 2.21 -13.07 -4.30
C VAL A 178 2.56 -13.67 -5.66
N ARG A 179 1.90 -13.24 -6.73
CA ARG A 179 2.20 -13.72 -8.10
C ARG A 179 3.62 -13.40 -8.53
N GLN A 180 4.10 -12.19 -8.23
CA GLN A 180 5.49 -11.81 -8.54
C GLN A 180 6.49 -12.59 -7.67
N PHE A 181 6.18 -12.80 -6.40
CA PHE A 181 6.98 -13.64 -5.52
C PHE A 181 7.08 -15.09 -6.03
N ILE A 182 5.97 -15.66 -6.52
CA ILE A 182 5.96 -16.99 -7.15
C ILE A 182 6.86 -17.02 -8.40
N VAL A 183 6.92 -15.96 -9.20
CA VAL A 183 7.84 -15.88 -10.36
C VAL A 183 9.30 -15.98 -9.89
N CYS A 184 9.68 -15.33 -8.79
CA CYS A 184 11.02 -15.47 -8.20
C CYS A 184 11.29 -16.92 -7.77
N LEU A 185 10.33 -17.59 -7.13
CA LEU A 185 10.47 -19.00 -6.75
C LEU A 185 10.62 -19.91 -7.97
N GLU A 186 9.84 -19.70 -9.04
CA GLU A 186 9.93 -20.46 -10.29
C GLU A 186 11.33 -20.34 -10.90
N LYS A 187 11.86 -19.11 -10.98
CA LYS A 187 13.21 -18.86 -11.51
C LYS A 187 14.30 -19.46 -10.62
N ARG A 188 14.13 -19.42 -9.29
CA ARG A 188 15.05 -20.08 -8.35
C ARG A 188 15.05 -21.60 -8.52
N ILE A 189 13.89 -22.21 -8.71
CA ILE A 189 13.79 -23.64 -9.02
C ILE A 189 14.53 -23.93 -10.33
N GLU A 190 14.33 -23.10 -11.35
CA GLU A 190 15.01 -23.25 -12.65
C GLU A 190 16.53 -23.11 -12.55
N ALA A 191 17.02 -22.06 -11.87
CA ALA A 191 18.45 -21.85 -11.67
C ALA A 191 19.10 -22.98 -10.86
N SER A 192 18.44 -23.43 -9.79
CA SER A 192 18.92 -24.54 -8.97
C SER A 192 18.93 -25.88 -9.71
N VAL A 193 17.97 -26.14 -10.61
CA VAL A 193 17.99 -27.32 -11.48
C VAL A 193 19.15 -27.28 -12.47
N HIS A 194 19.47 -26.10 -13.02
CA HIS A 194 20.57 -25.92 -13.98
C HIS A 194 21.93 -25.64 -13.32
N GLN A 195 22.04 -25.77 -11.99
CA GLN A 195 23.26 -25.47 -11.21
C GLN A 195 23.86 -24.08 -11.49
N LYS A 196 23.01 -23.10 -11.82
CA LYS A 196 23.44 -21.71 -12.05
C LYS A 196 23.28 -20.91 -10.76
N MET A 197 24.29 -20.12 -10.39
CA MET A 197 24.14 -19.11 -9.35
C MET A 197 23.09 -18.10 -9.82
N SER A 198 21.99 -17.95 -9.09
CA SER A 198 21.00 -16.91 -9.35
C SER A 198 21.34 -15.65 -8.54
N PRO A 199 21.77 -14.54 -9.16
CA PRO A 199 21.92 -13.26 -8.45
C PRO A 199 20.58 -12.60 -8.07
N GLU A 200 19.44 -13.28 -8.30
CA GLU A 200 18.09 -12.70 -8.21
C GLU A 200 17.52 -12.56 -6.78
N TYR A 201 18.29 -12.83 -5.72
CA TYR A 201 17.81 -12.64 -4.33
C TYR A 201 17.34 -11.19 -4.07
N MET A 202 18.06 -10.22 -4.64
CA MET A 202 17.73 -8.79 -4.53
C MET A 202 16.35 -8.44 -5.13
N ILE A 203 15.87 -9.22 -6.11
CA ILE A 203 14.59 -8.98 -6.80
C ILE A 203 13.41 -9.55 -5.98
N GLU A 204 13.64 -10.54 -5.13
CA GLU A 204 12.60 -11.16 -4.30
C GLU A 204 12.18 -10.29 -3.10
N ILE A 205 13.15 -9.59 -2.49
CA ILE A 205 12.95 -8.73 -1.31
C ILE A 205 11.78 -7.73 -1.50
N PRO A 206 11.67 -6.94 -2.59
CA PRO A 206 10.57 -6.00 -2.75
C PRO A 206 9.20 -6.69 -2.85
N HIS A 207 9.09 -7.83 -3.52
CA HIS A 207 7.83 -8.58 -3.62
C HIS A 207 7.40 -9.12 -2.25
N LEU A 208 8.36 -9.64 -1.49
CA LEU A 208 8.15 -10.12 -0.13
C LEU A 208 7.76 -8.99 0.84
N GLY A 209 8.38 -7.82 0.69
CA GLY A 209 8.05 -6.60 1.41
C GLY A 209 6.60 -6.18 1.17
N MET A 210 6.20 -6.08 -0.10
CA MET A 210 4.82 -5.75 -0.49
C MET A 210 3.81 -6.76 0.04
N MET A 211 4.11 -8.06 -0.06
CA MET A 211 3.25 -9.11 0.48
C MET A 211 3.05 -8.96 2.00
N ARG A 212 4.11 -8.63 2.75
CA ARG A 212 4.03 -8.45 4.21
C ARG A 212 3.26 -7.19 4.60
N THR A 213 3.51 -6.08 3.93
CA THR A 213 2.84 -4.80 4.18
C THR A 213 1.34 -4.91 3.92
N TYR A 214 0.95 -5.36 2.72
CA TYR A 214 -0.45 -5.39 2.32
C TYR A 214 -1.25 -6.50 3.01
N ARG A 215 -0.61 -7.57 3.48
CA ARG A 215 -1.27 -8.61 4.29
C ARG A 215 -1.99 -8.04 5.52
N ARG A 216 -1.43 -7.01 6.17
CA ARG A 216 -2.05 -6.36 7.34
C ARG A 216 -3.25 -5.47 6.99
N LEU A 217 -3.40 -5.12 5.72
CA LEU A 217 -4.44 -4.23 5.19
C LEU A 217 -5.58 -4.99 4.50
N VAL A 218 -5.46 -6.31 4.37
CA VAL A 218 -6.49 -7.21 3.82
C VAL A 218 -7.72 -7.24 4.77
N PRO A 219 -8.95 -7.38 4.25
CA PRO A 219 -10.14 -7.60 5.06
C PRO A 219 -9.98 -8.72 6.09
N LYS A 220 -10.55 -8.53 7.29
CA LYS A 220 -10.44 -9.48 8.41
C LYS A 220 -10.95 -10.89 8.05
N SER A 221 -11.95 -10.99 7.18
CA SER A 221 -12.50 -12.26 6.68
C SER A 221 -11.45 -13.13 5.95
N CYS A 222 -10.53 -12.50 5.22
CA CYS A 222 -9.50 -13.19 4.43
C CYS A 222 -8.16 -13.30 5.17
N PHE A 223 -7.96 -12.58 6.27
CA PHE A 223 -6.67 -12.41 6.93
C PHE A 223 -5.99 -13.74 7.30
N ARG A 224 -6.76 -14.70 7.84
CA ARG A 224 -6.23 -16.02 8.23
C ARG A 224 -5.65 -16.76 7.03
N ASP A 225 -6.41 -16.84 5.93
CA ASP A 225 -6.00 -17.58 4.74
C ASP A 225 -4.81 -16.89 4.04
N VAL A 226 -4.80 -15.56 3.99
CA VAL A 226 -3.67 -14.76 3.48
C VAL A 226 -2.40 -15.01 4.32
N CYS A 227 -2.51 -15.02 5.66
CA CYS A 227 -1.40 -15.33 6.55
C CYS A 227 -0.86 -16.74 6.34
N GLN A 228 -1.73 -17.75 6.28
CA GLN A 228 -1.35 -19.14 6.07
C GLN A 228 -0.70 -19.33 4.68
N LEU A 229 -1.25 -18.72 3.63
CA LEU A 229 -0.70 -18.79 2.29
C LEU A 229 0.70 -18.16 2.23
N SER A 230 0.86 -16.94 2.77
CA SER A 230 2.17 -16.26 2.86
C SER A 230 3.21 -17.07 3.64
N ALA A 231 2.82 -17.69 4.75
CA ALA A 231 3.74 -18.48 5.57
C ALA A 231 4.19 -19.75 4.83
N ASN A 232 3.26 -20.48 4.24
CA ASN A 232 3.59 -21.70 3.49
C ASN A 232 4.45 -21.41 2.24
N LEU A 233 4.19 -20.30 1.53
CA LEU A 233 5.05 -19.87 0.41
C LEU A 233 6.48 -19.60 0.87
N ARG A 234 6.64 -18.94 2.02
CA ARG A 234 7.95 -18.67 2.61
C ARG A 234 8.64 -19.93 3.12
N ASN A 235 7.89 -20.91 3.61
CA ASN A 235 8.47 -22.21 3.97
C ASN A 235 8.99 -22.97 2.73
N ILE A 236 8.31 -22.85 1.59
CA ILE A 236 8.82 -23.38 0.31
C ILE A 236 10.10 -22.63 -0.11
N GLU A 237 10.14 -21.31 0.03
CA GLU A 237 11.35 -20.49 -0.20
C GLU A 237 12.52 -20.98 0.66
N PHE A 238 12.32 -21.16 1.97
CA PHE A 238 13.35 -21.68 2.88
C PHE A 238 13.79 -23.11 2.53
N ALA A 239 12.85 -23.98 2.13
CA ALA A 239 13.19 -25.32 1.68
C ALA A 239 14.04 -25.30 0.38
N LEU A 240 13.80 -24.33 -0.50
CA LEU A 240 14.62 -24.12 -1.69
C LEU A 240 16.02 -23.59 -1.37
N PHE A 241 16.17 -22.77 -0.32
CA PHE A 241 17.49 -22.34 0.17
C PHE A 241 18.29 -23.51 0.72
N ASN A 242 17.66 -24.34 1.55
CA ASN A 242 18.31 -25.50 2.18
C ASN A 242 18.53 -26.68 1.20
N ARG A 243 18.07 -26.55 -0.05
CA ARG A 243 18.29 -27.55 -1.11
C ARG A 243 19.76 -27.72 -1.48
N PHE A 244 20.61 -26.72 -1.20
CA PHE A 244 21.99 -26.68 -1.67
C PHE A 244 22.88 -27.84 -1.17
N GLU A 245 22.40 -28.66 -0.22
CA GLU A 245 23.21 -29.73 0.36
C GLU A 245 22.67 -31.17 0.18
N ALA A 246 21.42 -31.40 -0.30
CA ALA A 246 20.79 -32.71 -0.03
C ALA A 246 20.10 -33.50 -1.16
N ASP A 247 19.62 -32.93 -2.28
CA ASP A 247 18.67 -33.69 -3.14
C ASP A 247 18.69 -33.46 -4.67
N ASN A 248 18.91 -34.56 -5.40
CA ASN A 248 18.98 -34.65 -6.86
C ASN A 248 17.64 -34.96 -7.58
N ASN A 249 16.49 -35.01 -6.89
CA ASN A 249 15.22 -35.32 -7.55
C ASN A 249 14.69 -34.15 -8.39
N MET A 250 15.23 -33.99 -9.60
CA MET A 250 14.85 -32.93 -10.53
C MET A 250 13.36 -33.00 -10.91
N ARG A 251 12.80 -34.22 -11.03
CA ARG A 251 11.39 -34.42 -11.41
C ARG A 251 10.44 -33.83 -10.38
N PHE A 252 10.72 -34.01 -9.09
CA PHE A 252 9.95 -33.40 -8.01
C PHE A 252 9.90 -31.88 -8.15
N TRP A 253 11.05 -31.22 -8.28
CA TRP A 253 11.15 -29.77 -8.35
C TRP A 253 10.52 -29.17 -9.61
N TRP A 254 10.64 -29.83 -10.77
CA TRP A 254 9.91 -29.46 -11.99
C TRP A 254 8.39 -29.53 -11.79
N THR A 255 7.93 -30.53 -11.06
CA THR A 255 6.51 -30.68 -10.75
C THR A 255 6.03 -29.56 -9.81
N VAL A 256 6.80 -29.23 -8.77
CA VAL A 256 6.53 -28.08 -7.89
C VAL A 256 6.46 -26.77 -8.68
N ARG A 257 7.43 -26.51 -9.57
CA ARG A 257 7.41 -25.33 -10.47
C ARG A 257 6.13 -25.27 -11.30
N ARG A 258 5.70 -26.40 -11.87
CA ARG A 258 4.47 -26.48 -12.66
C ARG A 258 3.22 -26.13 -11.83
N TYR A 259 3.13 -26.58 -10.58
CA TYR A 259 2.00 -26.20 -9.72
C TYR A 259 2.02 -24.73 -9.33
N LEU A 260 3.19 -24.17 -9.05
CA LEU A 260 3.34 -22.75 -8.79
C LEU A 260 2.90 -21.90 -10.01
N GLN A 261 3.25 -22.34 -11.22
CA GLN A 261 2.78 -21.72 -12.47
C GLN A 261 1.26 -21.78 -12.64
N LEU A 262 0.67 -22.95 -12.36
CA LEU A 262 -0.79 -23.11 -12.38
C LEU A 262 -1.46 -22.21 -11.35
N LEU A 263 -0.95 -22.18 -10.12
CA LEU A 263 -1.46 -21.32 -9.05
C LEU A 263 -1.42 -19.84 -9.47
N LYS A 264 -0.31 -19.37 -10.05
CA LYS A 264 -0.17 -18.01 -10.57
C LYS A 264 -1.21 -17.68 -11.65
N LEU A 265 -1.51 -18.64 -12.52
CA LEU A 265 -2.53 -18.49 -13.57
C LEU A 265 -3.95 -18.45 -12.97
N HIS A 266 -4.24 -19.32 -12.00
CA HIS A 266 -5.49 -19.31 -11.25
C HIS A 266 -5.69 -18.01 -10.45
N MET A 267 -4.61 -17.48 -9.86
CA MET A 267 -4.59 -16.16 -9.21
C MET A 267 -4.86 -15.02 -10.18
N LYS A 268 -4.36 -15.08 -11.42
CA LYS A 268 -4.64 -14.07 -12.45
C LYS A 268 -6.12 -14.01 -12.82
N HIS A 269 -6.78 -15.16 -12.90
CA HIS A 269 -8.19 -15.26 -13.28
C HIS A 269 -9.14 -15.31 -12.09
N GLN A 270 -8.64 -15.22 -10.85
CA GLN A 270 -9.40 -15.38 -9.62
C GLN A 270 -10.28 -16.65 -9.61
N LYS A 271 -9.75 -17.74 -10.16
CA LYS A 271 -10.43 -19.04 -10.22
C LYS A 271 -9.87 -19.98 -9.17
N GLN A 272 -10.74 -20.82 -8.63
CA GLN A 272 -10.32 -21.96 -7.83
C GLN A 272 -9.43 -22.90 -8.66
N GLN A 273 -8.46 -23.51 -7.99
CA GLN A 273 -7.63 -24.56 -8.55
C GLN A 273 -8.13 -25.90 -8.01
N ARG A 274 -8.52 -26.82 -8.92
CA ARG A 274 -8.91 -28.16 -8.51
C ARG A 274 -7.68 -28.89 -7.93
N LEU A 275 -7.80 -29.39 -6.70
CA LEU A 275 -6.78 -30.20 -6.01
C LEU A 275 -6.34 -31.53 -6.68
N PRO A 276 -7.12 -32.22 -7.56
CA PRO A 276 -6.79 -33.57 -8.02
C PRO A 276 -5.42 -33.71 -8.70
N CYS A 277 -4.84 -32.61 -9.20
CA CYS A 277 -3.54 -32.67 -9.84
C CYS A 277 -2.39 -32.94 -8.86
N LEU A 278 -2.46 -32.59 -7.57
CA LEU A 278 -1.35 -32.67 -6.60
C LEU A 278 -0.98 -34.09 -6.16
N LEU A 279 -1.86 -35.07 -6.41
CA LEU A 279 -1.65 -36.50 -6.15
C LEU A 279 -0.48 -37.14 -6.93
N ARG A 280 0.19 -36.37 -7.80
CA ARG A 280 1.34 -36.84 -8.61
C ARG A 280 2.71 -36.48 -8.04
N LEU A 281 2.79 -35.76 -6.92
CA LEU A 281 4.07 -35.52 -6.25
C LEU A 281 4.56 -36.83 -5.63
N ARG A 282 5.75 -37.30 -6.03
CA ARG A 282 6.46 -38.42 -5.40
C ARG A 282 7.64 -37.85 -4.62
N PRO A 283 7.43 -37.42 -3.37
CA PRO A 283 8.52 -36.98 -2.50
C PRO A 283 9.39 -38.18 -2.11
N GLU A 284 10.70 -38.01 -2.15
CA GLU A 284 11.68 -39.02 -1.76
C GLU A 284 12.32 -38.72 -0.40
N THR A 285 12.27 -37.45 0.05
CA THR A 285 12.91 -37.00 1.29
C THR A 285 11.93 -36.28 2.22
N PRO A 286 12.24 -36.19 3.53
CA PRO A 286 11.41 -35.45 4.49
C PRO A 286 11.18 -33.99 4.08
N LEU A 287 12.19 -33.34 3.48
CA LEU A 287 12.05 -31.97 2.98
C LEU A 287 11.08 -31.89 1.80
N GLN A 288 11.12 -32.84 0.86
CA GLN A 288 10.16 -32.92 -0.24
C GLN A 288 8.73 -33.21 0.25
N ASN A 289 8.57 -34.03 1.29
CA ASN A 289 7.28 -34.27 1.95
C ASN A 289 6.70 -32.96 2.50
N LEU A 290 7.51 -32.19 3.25
CA LEU A 290 7.10 -30.89 3.78
C LEU A 290 6.72 -29.89 2.69
N VAL A 291 7.50 -29.80 1.60
CA VAL A 291 7.19 -28.94 0.46
C VAL A 291 5.86 -29.32 -0.18
N SER A 292 5.56 -30.62 -0.29
CA SER A 292 4.28 -31.08 -0.83
C SER A 292 3.10 -30.68 0.05
N GLU A 293 3.23 -30.80 1.38
CA GLU A 293 2.21 -30.33 2.32
C GLU A 293 1.99 -28.82 2.23
N TYR A 294 3.07 -28.04 2.19
CA TYR A 294 2.96 -26.59 2.10
C TYR A 294 2.26 -26.18 0.81
N LEU A 295 2.57 -26.84 -0.31
CA LEU A 295 1.92 -26.58 -1.59
C LEU A 295 0.42 -26.91 -1.57
N ILE A 296 0.03 -28.03 -0.96
CA ILE A 296 -1.37 -28.39 -0.75
C ILE A 296 -2.08 -27.35 0.11
N LYS A 297 -1.48 -26.96 1.24
CA LYS A 297 -2.02 -25.94 2.15
C LYS A 297 -2.20 -24.59 1.44
N ILE A 298 -1.25 -24.18 0.58
CA ILE A 298 -1.35 -22.96 -0.24
C ILE A 298 -2.58 -23.01 -1.14
N ILE A 299 -2.78 -24.11 -1.87
CA ILE A 299 -3.89 -24.26 -2.82
C ILE A 299 -5.24 -24.28 -2.09
N MET A 300 -5.32 -24.96 -0.95
CA MET A 300 -6.51 -24.94 -0.09
C MET A 300 -6.83 -23.53 0.44
N CYS A 301 -5.82 -22.77 0.86
CA CYS A 301 -6.02 -21.39 1.30
C CYS A 301 -6.46 -20.50 0.14
N TRP A 302 -5.88 -20.67 -1.05
CA TRP A 302 -6.29 -19.93 -2.26
C TRP A 302 -7.75 -20.20 -2.62
N ASN A 303 -8.18 -21.47 -2.61
CA ASN A 303 -9.56 -21.82 -2.91
C ASN A 303 -10.55 -21.24 -1.88
N ARG A 304 -10.18 -21.21 -0.59
CA ARG A 304 -10.96 -20.53 0.44
C ARG A 304 -11.04 -19.02 0.20
N LEU A 305 -9.95 -18.39 -0.21
CA LEU A 305 -9.93 -16.97 -0.57
C LEU A 305 -10.86 -16.67 -1.75
N CYS A 306 -10.90 -17.53 -2.78
CA CYS A 306 -11.84 -17.40 -3.90
C CYS A 306 -13.31 -17.48 -3.47
N ASN A 307 -13.63 -18.27 -2.43
CA ASN A 307 -15.00 -18.39 -1.92
C ASN A 307 -15.43 -17.20 -1.08
N ASN A 308 -14.51 -16.68 -0.26
CA ASN A 308 -14.80 -15.59 0.67
C ASN A 308 -14.76 -14.21 0.01
N TYR A 309 -14.19 -14.11 -1.20
CA TYR A 309 -14.06 -12.87 -1.95
C TYR A 309 -14.29 -13.12 -3.45
N PRO A 310 -15.55 -13.40 -3.86
CA PRO A 310 -15.89 -13.43 -5.28
C PRO A 310 -15.70 -12.02 -5.86
N SER A 311 -14.96 -11.93 -6.96
CA SER A 311 -14.91 -10.75 -7.85
C SER A 311 -16.30 -10.24 -8.22
#